data_AF-A0A976IL34-F1
#
_entry.id   AF-A0A976IL34-F1
#
_cell.length_a   1.000
_cell.length_b   1.000
_cell.length_c   1.000
_cell.angle_alpha   90.00
_cell.angle_beta   90.00
_cell.angle_gamma   90.00
#
_symmetry.space_group_name_H-M   'P 1'
#
loop_
_entity.id
_entity.type
_entity.pdbx_description
1 polymer ?
#
loop_
_entity_poly.entity_id
_entity_poly.type
_entity_poly.pdbx_seq_one_letter_code
_entity_poly.pdbx_strand_id
1 'polypeptide(L)'
;MPKQPHWSFLSCRRNSSSNGERHDEVGNDPWRSNYLSRSKRTVLSDKWSPASPSYLHLDAQEHLPLTRKVRVSDAELIYRACNASKEIHGKRLLPTPSTAWDHKTFSGFTMLSRRMGGEDLEVLTTGEVACELNDVEALLYSHTETEYNAGAGTFWGDQFIYGSLVHEVQFPDESPNFDPNWAEKGASRQIVRLTAEDQMAVRTASFAHSRTFARNEEWCFLDHFRPHLVFPSPLSNSLVDASEESSGFSIVMTSLPESELLAGKMKKECVVQLHGIVAAYVVQRLPPTVGCRDPRVRVSFHATFTASNNLPEGYADSSIVSSRLLSLAKSLHRLPTLVQQRKRSYSQSTIQCSYSSRSGQEQWETQVASSSRCVACTKRLRMKHLIAPTRRSKRCQICMYRACASCWSNESVETFGGHTTRMVVCRRCHENFGTREYAHIYVT
;
A
#
# COMPACT_ATOMS: atom_id res chain seq x y z
N MET A 1 -53.04 -3.93 7.55
CA MET A 1 -53.24 -3.61 6.11
C MET A 1 -53.42 -2.10 6.01
N PRO A 2 -52.67 -1.39 5.16
CA PRO A 2 -52.67 -1.55 3.70
C PRO A 2 -51.27 -1.73 3.08
N LYS A 3 -51.25 -1.86 1.75
CA LYS A 3 -50.33 -2.61 0.89
C LYS A 3 -49.15 -1.78 0.35
N GLN A 4 -48.02 -2.44 0.15
CA GLN A 4 -46.87 -1.98 -0.66
C GLN A 4 -47.18 -2.05 -2.16
N PRO A 5 -46.58 -1.19 -3.00
CA PRO A 5 -46.52 -1.40 -4.45
C PRO A 5 -45.20 -2.05 -4.89
N HIS A 6 -45.35 -3.14 -5.63
CA HIS A 6 -44.35 -3.87 -6.39
C HIS A 6 -44.17 -3.19 -7.76
N TRP A 7 -42.94 -2.86 -8.16
CA TRP A 7 -42.64 -2.39 -9.53
C TRP A 7 -41.74 -3.39 -10.23
N SER A 8 -42.31 -4.00 -11.25
CA SER A 8 -41.70 -4.97 -12.15
C SER A 8 -40.99 -4.30 -13.33
N PHE A 9 -39.88 -4.92 -13.73
CA PHE A 9 -39.06 -4.64 -14.90
C PHE A 9 -39.85 -4.71 -16.21
N LEU A 10 -39.61 -3.75 -17.12
CA LEU A 10 -39.84 -3.93 -18.55
C LEU A 10 -38.64 -3.45 -19.36
N SER A 11 -38.20 -4.38 -20.20
CA SER A 11 -37.15 -4.34 -21.21
C SER A 11 -37.62 -3.51 -22.42
N CYS A 12 -36.78 -2.60 -22.91
CA CYS A 12 -36.96 -1.98 -24.22
C CYS A 12 -35.94 -2.57 -25.22
N ARG A 13 -36.49 -3.34 -26.16
CA ARG A 13 -35.84 -3.82 -27.38
C ARG A 13 -35.74 -2.71 -28.43
N ARG A 14 -34.70 -2.85 -29.26
CA ARG A 14 -34.38 -2.17 -30.51
C ARG A 14 -35.59 -1.93 -31.42
N ASN A 15 -35.58 -0.80 -32.10
CA ASN A 15 -36.16 -0.68 -33.44
C ASN A 15 -35.17 -0.03 -34.39
N SER A 16 -35.12 -0.60 -35.59
CA SER A 16 -34.25 -0.28 -36.72
C SER A 16 -35.15 0.02 -37.92
N SER A 17 -34.87 1.11 -38.63
CA SER A 17 -35.39 1.43 -39.98
C SER A 17 -34.61 2.66 -40.46
N SER A 18 -33.78 2.57 -41.50
CA SER A 18 -34.07 2.62 -42.95
C SER A 18 -33.51 3.94 -43.51
N ASN A 19 -32.38 3.94 -44.22
CA ASN A 19 -32.21 3.85 -45.69
C ASN A 19 -32.35 5.20 -46.43
N GLY A 20 -31.37 5.45 -47.31
CA GLY A 20 -31.35 6.48 -48.36
C GLY A 20 -30.35 7.61 -48.07
N GLU A 21 -29.41 8.02 -48.93
CA GLU A 21 -29.13 7.76 -50.34
C GLU A 21 -27.64 8.10 -50.63
N ARG A 22 -27.16 7.60 -51.77
CA ARG A 22 -25.79 7.71 -52.30
C ARG A 22 -25.51 9.11 -52.87
N HIS A 23 -24.24 9.50 -52.91
CA HIS A 23 -23.62 9.97 -54.16
C HIS A 23 -22.11 9.71 -54.13
N ASP A 24 -21.64 9.13 -55.22
CA ASP A 24 -20.26 8.74 -55.54
C ASP A 24 -19.41 9.95 -55.95
N GLU A 25 -18.09 9.87 -55.70
CA GLU A 25 -16.97 10.19 -56.62
C GLU A 25 -15.64 10.05 -55.85
N VAL A 26 -14.87 8.97 -56.05
CA VAL A 26 -13.80 8.77 -57.06
C VAL A 26 -12.56 9.64 -56.80
N GLY A 27 -11.48 8.96 -56.39
CA GLY A 27 -10.14 9.52 -56.21
C GLY A 27 -9.11 8.43 -55.92
N ASN A 28 -8.69 7.72 -56.98
CA ASN A 28 -7.41 7.01 -57.12
C ASN A 28 -6.25 7.94 -56.68
N ASP A 29 -5.08 7.56 -56.17
CA ASP A 29 -4.20 6.42 -56.47
C ASP A 29 -2.94 6.49 -55.53
N PRO A 30 -1.85 5.70 -55.69
CA PRO A 30 -1.15 5.03 -54.60
C PRO A 30 0.29 5.51 -54.39
N TRP A 31 0.88 5.19 -53.23
CA TRP A 31 2.34 5.07 -53.12
C TRP A 31 2.75 3.82 -52.35
N ARG A 32 3.17 2.82 -53.13
CA ARG A 32 4.17 1.84 -52.73
C ARG A 32 5.52 2.55 -52.59
N SER A 33 6.28 2.25 -51.55
CA SER A 33 7.72 2.06 -51.73
C SER A 33 8.30 1.16 -50.65
N ASN A 34 8.80 0.02 -51.09
CA ASN A 34 9.75 -0.81 -50.39
C ASN A 34 11.04 -0.03 -50.15
N TYR A 35 11.61 -0.12 -48.95
CA TYR A 35 13.06 -0.08 -48.79
C TYR A 35 13.48 -1.14 -47.77
N LEU A 36 14.00 -2.24 -48.33
CA LEU A 36 14.95 -3.11 -47.68
C LEU A 36 16.16 -2.27 -47.26
N SER A 37 16.50 -2.26 -45.98
CA SER A 37 17.87 -1.94 -45.59
C SER A 37 18.35 -2.90 -44.51
N ARG A 38 19.24 -3.76 -44.98
CA ARG A 38 19.92 -4.85 -44.32
C ARG A 38 21.06 -4.25 -43.50
N SER A 39 20.83 -3.95 -42.23
CA SER A 39 21.91 -3.51 -41.32
C SER A 39 22.39 -4.69 -40.47
N LYS A 40 23.51 -5.29 -40.91
CA LYS A 40 24.35 -6.16 -40.08
C LYS A 40 25.04 -5.26 -39.05
N ARG A 41 24.67 -5.39 -37.77
CA ARG A 41 25.52 -4.93 -36.66
C ARG A 41 26.01 -6.13 -35.88
N THR A 42 27.31 -6.38 -36.06
CA THR A 42 28.17 -7.20 -35.22
C THR A 42 28.04 -6.76 -33.76
N VAL A 43 27.58 -7.68 -32.91
CA VAL A 43 27.67 -7.53 -31.45
C VAL A 43 29.10 -7.88 -31.07
N LEU A 44 29.87 -6.87 -30.65
CA LEU A 44 31.13 -7.05 -29.95
C LEU A 44 30.82 -7.66 -28.58
N SER A 45 31.33 -8.86 -28.37
CA SER A 45 31.35 -9.55 -27.09
C SER A 45 32.46 -8.92 -26.23
N ASP A 46 32.11 -7.98 -25.36
CA ASP A 46 33.04 -7.53 -24.32
C ASP A 46 33.09 -8.58 -23.21
N LYS A 47 34.18 -9.37 -23.27
CA LYS A 47 34.71 -10.18 -22.18
C LYS A 47 35.12 -9.25 -21.04
N TRP A 48 34.49 -9.39 -19.87
CA TRP A 48 35.12 -9.02 -18.62
C TRP A 48 35.86 -10.23 -18.07
N SER A 49 37.19 -10.17 -18.12
CA SER A 49 38.06 -11.02 -17.31
C SER A 49 38.17 -10.43 -15.91
N PRO A 50 38.12 -11.25 -14.84
CA PRO A 50 38.28 -10.79 -13.48
C PRO A 50 39.76 -10.72 -13.12
N ALA A 51 40.22 -9.57 -12.63
CA ALA A 51 41.46 -9.49 -11.87
C ALA A 51 41.11 -9.76 -10.41
N SER A 52 41.54 -10.91 -9.89
CA SER A 52 41.54 -11.23 -8.47
C SER A 52 42.49 -10.30 -7.72
N PRO A 53 42.15 -9.91 -6.49
CA PRO A 53 43.16 -9.75 -5.45
C PRO A 53 43.00 -10.82 -4.37
N SER A 54 44.17 -11.30 -3.98
CA SER A 54 44.48 -12.28 -2.96
C SER A 54 43.86 -12.02 -1.59
N TYR A 55 43.45 -13.13 -0.96
CA TYR A 55 43.05 -13.29 0.44
C TYR A 55 44.01 -12.63 1.42
N LEU A 56 43.46 -11.83 2.34
CA LEU A 56 43.85 -11.88 3.75
C LEU A 56 42.60 -11.89 4.62
N HIS A 57 42.55 -12.94 5.42
CA HIS A 57 41.54 -13.33 6.39
C HIS A 57 41.73 -12.48 7.66
N LEU A 58 40.67 -11.80 8.11
CA LEU A 58 40.54 -11.27 9.46
C LEU A 58 39.07 -11.38 9.84
N ASP A 59 38.78 -12.35 10.70
CA ASP A 59 37.50 -12.56 11.35
C ASP A 59 37.18 -11.36 12.26
N ALA A 60 36.10 -10.65 11.92
CA ALA A 60 35.36 -9.81 12.83
C ALA A 60 33.89 -9.91 12.44
N GLN A 61 33.17 -10.78 13.13
CA GLN A 61 31.74 -10.97 12.98
C GLN A 61 31.02 -9.82 13.69
N GLU A 62 31.11 -8.63 13.10
CA GLU A 62 30.17 -7.55 13.38
C GLU A 62 28.88 -7.86 12.63
N HIS A 63 27.75 -7.86 13.36
CA HIS A 63 26.43 -7.84 12.76
C HIS A 63 26.32 -6.59 11.87
N LEU A 64 26.61 -6.74 10.58
CA LEU A 64 26.50 -5.69 9.58
C LEU A 64 25.07 -5.12 9.63
N PRO A 65 24.89 -3.82 9.86
CA PRO A 65 23.57 -3.22 9.87
C PRO A 65 22.93 -3.43 8.50
N LEU A 66 21.71 -3.98 8.49
CA LEU A 66 20.80 -3.98 7.35
C LEU A 66 20.97 -2.66 6.61
N THR A 67 21.45 -2.73 5.37
CA THR A 67 21.78 -1.53 4.59
C THR A 67 20.60 -0.57 4.61
N ARG A 68 20.79 0.62 5.20
CA ARG A 68 19.71 1.62 5.38
C ARG A 68 19.09 1.95 4.02
N LYS A 69 17.78 1.78 3.89
CA LYS A 69 17.04 1.94 2.61
C LYS A 69 16.42 3.32 2.42
N VAL A 70 16.69 4.23 3.35
CA VAL A 70 16.18 5.61 3.36
C VAL A 70 17.32 6.58 3.63
N ARG A 71 17.27 7.76 3.00
CA ARG A 71 18.29 8.81 3.13
C ARG A 71 18.17 9.64 4.41
N VAL A 72 16.97 9.66 5.00
CA VAL A 72 16.64 10.40 6.22
C VAL A 72 16.96 9.55 7.44
N SER A 73 17.37 10.17 8.56
CA SER A 73 17.67 9.48 9.83
C SER A 73 16.39 9.02 10.56
N ASP A 74 16.51 8.04 11.45
CA ASP A 74 15.36 7.53 12.20
C ASP A 74 14.80 8.59 13.15
N ALA A 75 15.67 9.42 13.75
CA ALA A 75 15.24 10.55 14.57
C ALA A 75 14.35 11.55 13.81
N GLU A 76 14.68 11.85 12.54
CA GLU A 76 13.86 12.73 11.70
C GLU A 76 12.55 12.06 11.28
N LEU A 77 12.57 10.74 10.99
CA LEU A 77 11.33 9.99 10.73
C LEU A 77 10.41 10.01 11.96
N ILE A 78 10.95 9.74 13.15
CA ILE A 78 10.22 9.81 14.43
C ILE A 78 9.61 11.20 14.63
N TYR A 79 10.38 12.27 14.37
CA TYR A 79 9.90 13.64 14.47
C TYR A 79 8.70 13.90 13.54
N ARG A 80 8.80 13.49 12.26
CA ARG A 80 7.72 13.65 11.27
C ARG A 80 6.47 12.87 11.66
N ALA A 81 6.61 11.60 12.08
CA ALA A 81 5.51 10.76 12.54
C ALA A 81 4.79 11.39 13.74
N CYS A 82 5.55 11.86 14.73
CA CYS A 82 5.02 12.55 15.90
C CYS A 82 4.23 13.80 15.52
N ASN A 83 4.77 14.64 14.63
CA ASN A 83 4.11 15.87 14.20
C ASN A 83 2.81 15.59 13.43
N ALA A 84 2.82 14.66 12.49
CA ALA A 84 1.62 14.26 11.77
C ALA A 84 0.55 13.70 12.72
N SER A 85 0.98 12.92 13.72
CA SER A 85 0.07 12.39 14.73
C SER A 85 -0.55 13.50 15.57
N LYS A 86 0.23 14.51 16.00
CA LYS A 86 -0.31 15.68 16.71
C LYS A 86 -1.38 16.40 15.89
N GLU A 87 -1.12 16.60 14.60
CA GLU A 87 -2.05 17.30 13.71
C GLU A 87 -3.39 16.56 13.58
N ILE A 88 -3.35 15.24 13.42
CA ILE A 88 -4.55 14.41 13.32
C ILE A 88 -5.32 14.36 14.65
N HIS A 89 -4.64 14.12 15.78
CA HIS A 89 -5.30 14.02 17.08
C HIS A 89 -5.82 15.37 17.59
N GLY A 90 -5.21 16.49 17.19
CA GLY A 90 -5.69 17.83 17.48
C GLY A 90 -6.98 18.19 16.71
N LYS A 91 -7.28 17.51 15.61
CA LYS A 91 -8.53 17.66 14.87
C LYS A 91 -9.59 16.74 15.51
N ARG A 92 -10.64 17.32 16.07
CA ARG A 92 -11.80 16.54 16.56
C ARG A 92 -12.40 15.79 15.35
N LEU A 93 -12.11 14.49 15.24
CA LEU A 93 -12.46 13.63 14.09
C LEU A 93 -13.98 13.48 13.86
N LEU A 94 -14.80 14.07 14.73
CA LEU A 94 -16.23 14.23 14.53
C LEU A 94 -16.52 15.72 14.36
N PRO A 95 -16.59 16.23 13.12
CA PRO A 95 -17.14 17.54 12.86
C PRO A 95 -18.63 17.49 13.19
N THR A 96 -19.12 18.42 13.99
CA THR A 96 -20.51 18.86 13.84
C THR A 96 -20.64 19.28 12.37
N PRO A 97 -21.52 18.63 11.57
CA PRO A 97 -21.57 18.91 10.14
C PRO A 97 -21.96 20.37 9.94
N SER A 98 -20.97 21.21 9.61
CA SER A 98 -21.22 22.50 9.02
C SER A 98 -21.72 22.30 7.59
N THR A 99 -22.38 23.30 7.02
CA THR A 99 -22.97 23.32 5.68
C THR A 99 -21.98 23.15 4.51
N ALA A 100 -20.71 22.83 4.76
CA ALA A 100 -19.62 22.83 3.78
C ALA A 100 -19.07 21.42 3.41
N TRP A 101 -19.68 20.34 3.88
CA TRP A 101 -19.23 18.97 3.56
C TRP A 101 -20.13 18.29 2.52
N ASP A 102 -19.52 17.76 1.46
CA ASP A 102 -20.18 16.80 0.57
C ASP A 102 -20.34 15.47 1.29
N HIS A 103 -21.55 14.97 1.35
CA HIS A 103 -21.92 13.78 2.12
C HIS A 103 -22.35 12.62 1.21
N LYS A 104 -21.81 11.42 1.46
CA LYS A 104 -22.19 10.16 0.79
C LYS A 104 -22.19 9.02 1.80
N THR A 105 -23.21 8.17 1.73
CA THR A 105 -23.27 6.93 2.53
C THR A 105 -23.11 5.71 1.65
N PHE A 106 -22.44 4.68 2.15
CA PHE A 106 -22.28 3.41 1.47
C PHE A 106 -22.09 2.28 2.49
N SER A 107 -22.92 1.23 2.40
CA SER A 107 -22.82 0.02 3.24
C SER A 107 -22.67 0.29 4.75
N GLY A 108 -23.41 1.27 5.29
CA GLY A 108 -23.35 1.63 6.72
C GLY A 108 -22.19 2.55 7.13
N PHE A 109 -21.37 2.99 6.16
CA PHE A 109 -20.34 4.01 6.37
C PHE A 109 -20.80 5.35 5.82
N THR A 110 -20.40 6.42 6.51
CA THR A 110 -20.61 7.80 6.10
C THR A 110 -19.28 8.39 5.67
N MET A 111 -19.21 8.88 4.44
CA MET A 111 -18.08 9.62 3.89
C MET A 111 -18.46 11.08 3.70
N LEU A 112 -17.62 11.95 4.24
CA LEU A 112 -17.65 13.38 4.12
C LEU A 112 -16.40 13.82 3.36
N SER A 113 -16.54 14.75 2.43
CA SER A 113 -15.41 15.39 1.77
C SER A 113 -15.65 16.89 1.61
N ARG A 114 -14.60 17.70 1.70
CA ARG A 114 -14.69 19.14 1.43
C ARG A 114 -13.41 19.68 0.83
N ARG A 115 -13.51 20.76 0.06
CA ARG A 115 -12.35 21.53 -0.37
C ARG A 115 -12.00 22.54 0.72
N MET A 116 -10.72 22.62 1.07
CA MET A 116 -10.22 23.52 2.13
C MET A 116 -9.76 24.88 1.59
N GLY A 117 -9.72 25.03 0.27
CA GLY A 117 -9.22 26.21 -0.45
C GLY A 117 -8.37 25.76 -1.63
N GLY A 118 -8.51 26.42 -2.79
CA GLY A 118 -7.81 26.01 -4.01
C GLY A 118 -8.06 24.53 -4.36
N GLU A 119 -6.97 23.75 -4.42
CA GLU A 119 -7.00 22.32 -4.72
C GLU A 119 -6.89 21.41 -3.48
N ASP A 120 -6.81 21.98 -2.28
CA ASP A 120 -6.71 21.23 -1.03
C ASP A 120 -8.01 20.47 -0.75
N LEU A 121 -7.87 19.24 -0.25
CA LEU A 121 -8.97 18.32 -0.02
C LEU A 121 -8.90 17.72 1.38
N GLU A 122 -10.03 17.64 2.05
CA GLU A 122 -10.19 16.88 3.28
C GLU A 122 -11.29 15.83 3.10
N VAL A 123 -11.03 14.61 3.60
CA VAL A 123 -11.95 13.47 3.54
C VAL A 123 -12.02 12.80 4.90
N LEU A 124 -13.23 12.49 5.34
CA LEU A 124 -13.51 11.71 6.54
C LEU A 124 -14.49 10.60 6.18
N THR A 125 -14.16 9.34 6.45
CA THR A 125 -15.10 8.22 6.38
C THR A 125 -15.19 7.58 7.74
N THR A 126 -16.39 7.35 8.25
CA THR A 126 -16.59 6.70 9.54
C THR A 126 -17.74 5.70 9.49
N GLY A 127 -17.65 4.63 10.25
CA GLY A 127 -18.69 3.62 10.38
C GLY A 127 -18.41 2.67 11.53
N GLU A 128 -19.39 1.81 11.82
CA GLU A 128 -19.31 0.86 12.91
C GLU A 128 -19.23 -0.56 12.38
N VAL A 129 -18.40 -1.39 13.01
CA VAL A 129 -18.17 -2.78 12.64
C VAL A 129 -18.38 -3.67 13.86
N ALA A 130 -19.15 -4.75 13.70
CA ALA A 130 -19.42 -5.73 14.75
C ALA A 130 -18.25 -6.71 14.91
N CYS A 131 -17.23 -6.28 15.63
CA CYS A 131 -16.01 -7.04 15.89
C CYS A 131 -15.20 -6.52 17.08
N GLU A 132 -14.15 -7.25 17.43
CA GLU A 132 -13.13 -6.80 18.40
C GLU A 132 -12.10 -5.89 17.72
N LEU A 133 -11.29 -5.18 18.51
CA LEU A 133 -10.20 -4.32 18.00
C LEU A 133 -9.19 -5.13 17.17
N ASN A 134 -8.76 -6.28 17.69
CA ASN A 134 -7.76 -7.14 17.06
C ASN A 134 -8.20 -7.65 15.67
N ASP A 135 -9.51 -7.81 15.45
CA ASP A 135 -10.05 -8.22 14.15
C ASP A 135 -9.77 -7.16 13.06
N VAL A 136 -9.82 -5.87 13.44
CA VAL A 136 -9.58 -4.74 12.53
C VAL A 136 -8.08 -4.42 12.44
N GLU A 137 -7.36 -4.51 13.55
CA GLU A 137 -5.91 -4.30 13.60
C GLU A 137 -5.20 -5.22 12.61
N ALA A 138 -5.51 -6.52 12.64
CA ALA A 138 -4.92 -7.52 11.75
C ALA A 138 -5.30 -7.36 10.26
N LEU A 139 -6.23 -6.47 9.93
CA LEU A 139 -6.59 -6.11 8.55
C LEU A 139 -5.94 -4.80 8.09
N LEU A 140 -5.78 -3.84 9.01
CA LEU A 140 -5.29 -2.50 8.69
C LEU A 140 -3.78 -2.36 8.89
N TYR A 141 -3.20 -3.09 9.83
CA TYR A 141 -1.77 -3.05 10.14
C TYR A 141 -1.09 -4.38 9.79
N SER A 142 0.18 -4.33 9.43
CA SER A 142 0.92 -5.49 8.94
C SER A 142 2.40 -5.36 9.29
N HIS A 143 2.99 -6.37 9.91
CA HIS A 143 4.38 -6.33 10.34
C HIS A 143 5.34 -6.74 9.23
N THR A 144 4.89 -7.62 8.33
CA THR A 144 5.71 -8.09 7.21
C THR A 144 5.24 -7.54 5.87
N GLU A 145 6.14 -7.50 4.88
CA GLU A 145 5.78 -7.12 3.50
C GLU A 145 4.74 -8.07 2.90
N THR A 146 4.79 -9.36 3.25
CA THR A 146 3.83 -10.38 2.78
C THR A 146 2.43 -10.09 3.32
N GLU A 147 2.30 -9.90 4.63
CA GLU A 147 1.02 -9.53 5.27
C GLU A 147 0.49 -8.22 4.70
N TYR A 148 1.37 -7.23 4.52
CA TYR A 148 1.00 -5.93 3.99
C TYR A 148 0.37 -6.04 2.60
N ASN A 149 0.96 -6.82 1.70
CA ASN A 149 0.40 -7.01 0.36
C ASN A 149 -0.90 -7.83 0.35
N ALA A 150 -1.03 -8.82 1.24
CA ALA A 150 -2.25 -9.61 1.37
C ALA A 150 -3.41 -8.74 1.91
N GLY A 151 -3.14 -8.01 3.00
CA GLY A 151 -4.06 -7.06 3.61
C GLY A 151 -4.44 -5.93 2.66
N ALA A 152 -3.47 -5.23 2.07
CA ALA A 152 -3.71 -4.15 1.12
C ALA A 152 -4.46 -4.62 -0.14
N GLY A 153 -4.11 -5.79 -0.69
CA GLY A 153 -4.80 -6.35 -1.86
C GLY A 153 -6.27 -6.69 -1.57
N THR A 154 -6.56 -7.19 -0.37
CA THR A 154 -7.95 -7.45 0.04
C THR A 154 -8.69 -6.19 0.45
N PHE A 155 -8.02 -5.22 1.07
CA PHE A 155 -8.62 -4.00 1.62
C PHE A 155 -8.81 -2.90 0.56
N TRP A 156 -7.76 -2.53 -0.19
CA TRP A 156 -7.82 -1.54 -1.26
C TRP A 156 -8.32 -2.11 -2.60
N GLY A 157 -8.28 -3.44 -2.76
CA GLY A 157 -8.96 -4.14 -3.85
C GLY A 157 -8.18 -4.15 -5.16
N ASP A 158 -8.91 -4.19 -6.27
CA ASP A 158 -8.36 -4.36 -7.62
C ASP A 158 -7.45 -3.21 -8.08
N GLN A 159 -7.58 -2.06 -7.42
CA GLN A 159 -6.73 -0.90 -7.65
C GLN A 159 -5.33 -1.08 -7.08
N PHE A 160 -5.15 -1.87 -6.02
CA PHE A 160 -3.83 -2.12 -5.47
C PHE A 160 -3.04 -3.08 -6.36
N ILE A 161 -1.80 -2.72 -6.66
CA ILE A 161 -0.89 -3.56 -7.45
C ILE A 161 0.07 -4.29 -6.53
N TYR A 162 0.75 -3.54 -5.67
CA TYR A 162 1.84 -4.02 -4.83
C TYR A 162 2.27 -2.93 -3.83
N GLY A 163 2.88 -3.30 -2.71
CA GLY A 163 3.51 -2.38 -1.78
C GLY A 163 4.75 -2.95 -1.10
N SER A 164 5.69 -2.10 -0.71
CA SER A 164 6.94 -2.54 -0.06
C SER A 164 7.03 -2.05 1.38
N LEU A 165 7.61 -2.87 2.25
CA LEU A 165 8.12 -2.43 3.56
C LEU A 165 9.58 -2.05 3.37
N VAL A 166 9.88 -0.75 3.28
CA VAL A 166 11.19 -0.25 2.84
C VAL A 166 12.16 -0.18 4.00
N HIS A 167 11.74 0.37 5.14
CA HIS A 167 12.61 0.58 6.30
C HIS A 167 11.77 0.57 7.57
N GLU A 168 12.18 -0.19 8.56
CA GLU A 168 11.60 -0.18 9.90
C GLU A 168 12.42 0.78 10.77
N VAL A 169 11.76 1.76 11.36
CA VAL A 169 12.41 2.83 12.12
C VAL A 169 12.86 2.26 13.45
N GLN A 170 14.16 2.33 13.70
CA GLN A 170 14.74 1.91 14.97
C GLN A 170 14.60 3.05 15.98
N PHE A 171 14.02 2.76 17.13
CA PHE A 171 14.05 3.68 18.26
C PHE A 171 15.45 3.65 18.88
N PRO A 172 15.98 4.79 19.34
CA PRO A 172 17.23 4.79 20.09
C PRO A 172 17.04 3.88 21.32
N ASP A 173 17.85 2.84 21.45
CA ASP A 173 17.85 1.98 22.64
C ASP A 173 18.00 2.83 23.90
N GLU A 174 17.35 2.38 24.98
CA GLU A 174 17.55 2.85 26.34
C GLU A 174 18.99 2.57 26.82
N SER A 175 19.98 3.18 26.19
CA SER A 175 21.33 3.18 26.73
C SER A 175 21.31 3.95 28.06
N PRO A 176 22.05 3.53 29.09
CA PRO A 176 22.05 4.18 30.40
C PRO A 176 22.62 5.62 30.40
N ASN A 177 23.13 6.09 29.25
CA ASN A 177 23.53 7.48 29.00
C ASN A 177 22.57 8.22 28.05
N PHE A 178 21.43 7.62 27.72
CA PHE A 178 20.41 8.28 26.91
C PHE A 178 19.73 9.34 27.77
N ASP A 179 19.98 10.60 27.44
CA ASP A 179 19.33 11.73 28.08
C ASP A 179 17.81 11.59 27.85
N PRO A 180 16.99 11.30 28.88
CA PRO A 180 15.53 11.24 28.73
C PRO A 180 14.95 12.56 28.22
N ASN A 181 15.76 13.63 28.26
CA ASN A 181 15.49 14.95 27.70
C ASN A 181 16.00 15.18 26.27
N TRP A 182 16.37 14.16 25.47
CA TRP A 182 16.62 14.39 24.03
C TRP A 182 15.36 14.89 23.30
N ALA A 183 14.18 14.45 23.76
CA ALA A 183 12.88 14.98 23.39
C ALA A 183 12.69 16.45 23.81
N GLU A 184 13.41 16.93 24.82
CA GLU A 184 13.31 18.31 25.33
C GLU A 184 14.41 19.24 24.81
N LYS A 185 15.60 18.73 24.51
CA LYS A 185 16.75 19.56 24.08
C LYS A 185 16.69 20.05 22.63
N GLY A 186 15.79 19.49 21.81
CA GLY A 186 15.60 19.88 20.40
C GLY A 186 14.33 20.71 20.10
N ALA A 187 13.34 20.74 21.00
CA ALA A 187 12.13 21.53 20.80
C ALA A 187 11.39 21.76 22.12
N SER A 188 11.35 23.01 22.56
CA SER A 188 10.34 23.51 23.48
C SER A 188 8.95 23.40 22.82
N ARG A 189 8.35 22.20 22.79
CA ARG A 189 6.97 21.92 22.33
C ARG A 189 6.59 20.45 22.53
N GLN A 190 6.04 20.14 23.71
CA GLN A 190 5.15 19.00 24.03
C GLN A 190 5.18 17.88 22.97
N ILE A 191 6.23 17.05 23.00
CA ILE A 191 6.33 15.86 22.16
C ILE A 191 5.24 14.89 22.62
N VAL A 192 4.49 14.33 21.65
CA VAL A 192 3.56 13.24 21.94
C VAL A 192 4.41 12.13 22.55
N ARG A 193 4.12 11.73 23.78
CA ARG A 193 4.85 10.67 24.47
C ARG A 193 4.79 9.42 23.60
N LEU A 194 5.92 9.08 22.98
CA LEU A 194 6.09 7.81 22.29
C LEU A 194 6.02 6.73 23.36
N THR A 195 5.28 5.67 23.07
CA THR A 195 5.29 4.47 23.90
C THR A 195 6.30 3.48 23.34
N ALA A 196 6.80 2.56 24.17
CA ALA A 196 7.66 1.48 23.70
C ALA A 196 6.97 0.54 22.69
N GLU A 197 5.65 0.65 22.54
CA GLU A 197 4.82 -0.15 21.64
C GLU A 197 4.49 0.58 20.32
N ASP A 198 4.81 1.88 20.22
CA ASP A 198 4.64 2.65 18.97
C ASP A 198 5.57 2.05 17.91
N GLN A 199 5.05 1.81 16.71
CA GLN A 199 5.80 1.25 15.59
C GLN A 199 5.77 2.21 14.41
N MET A 200 6.90 2.32 13.71
CA MET A 200 7.02 3.22 12.56
C MET A 200 7.80 2.54 11.44
N ALA A 201 7.31 2.69 10.22
CA ALA A 201 7.96 2.15 9.04
C ALA A 201 7.74 3.03 7.81
N VAL A 202 8.72 3.04 6.94
CA VAL A 202 8.60 3.63 5.60
C VAL A 202 8.07 2.56 4.65
N ARG A 203 6.96 2.88 3.98
CA ARG A 203 6.30 1.97 3.05
C ARG A 203 6.08 2.61 1.69
N THR A 204 5.88 1.75 0.70
CA THR A 204 5.35 2.13 -0.61
C THR A 204 4.03 1.43 -0.91
N ALA A 205 3.15 2.08 -1.66
CA ALA A 205 1.94 1.49 -2.20
C ALA A 205 1.78 1.90 -3.67
N SER A 206 1.67 0.92 -4.55
CA SER A 206 1.44 1.13 -5.98
C SER A 206 0.01 0.79 -6.35
N PHE A 207 -0.62 1.67 -7.11
CA PHE A 207 -2.00 1.55 -7.56
C PHE A 207 -2.14 1.61 -9.08
N ALA A 208 -3.14 0.92 -9.61
CA ALA A 208 -3.58 1.13 -10.97
C ALA A 208 -4.09 2.56 -11.14
N HIS A 209 -3.78 3.15 -12.30
CA HIS A 209 -4.22 4.50 -12.66
C HIS A 209 -5.72 4.71 -12.45
N SER A 210 -6.07 5.87 -11.91
CA SER A 210 -7.44 6.37 -11.80
C SER A 210 -8.07 6.76 -13.14
N ARG A 211 -7.27 7.09 -14.16
CA ARG A 211 -7.73 7.54 -15.49
C ARG A 211 -7.21 6.65 -16.61
N THR A 212 -8.02 6.44 -17.65
CA THR A 212 -7.60 5.68 -18.84
C THR A 212 -6.34 6.29 -19.46
N PHE A 213 -5.37 5.44 -19.82
CA PHE A 213 -4.06 5.83 -20.37
C PHE A 213 -3.12 6.62 -19.45
N ALA A 214 -3.51 6.90 -18.20
CA ALA A 214 -2.58 7.47 -17.23
C ALA A 214 -1.57 6.42 -16.75
N ARG A 215 -0.43 6.91 -16.25
CA ARG A 215 0.55 6.06 -15.55
C ARG A 215 -0.07 5.57 -14.25
N ASN A 216 0.39 4.40 -13.81
CA ASN A 216 0.03 3.89 -12.49
C ASN A 216 0.55 4.85 -11.41
N GLU A 217 0.01 4.74 -10.21
CA GLU A 217 0.28 5.68 -9.12
C GLU A 217 1.19 4.97 -8.10
N GLU A 218 2.12 5.70 -7.48
CA GLU A 218 2.89 5.21 -6.34
C GLU A 218 2.78 6.22 -5.20
N TRP A 219 2.57 5.73 -3.98
CA TRP A 219 2.61 6.51 -2.76
C TRP A 219 3.75 5.99 -1.90
N CYS A 220 4.72 6.86 -1.60
CA CYS A 220 5.74 6.62 -0.59
C CYS A 220 5.29 7.32 0.69
N PHE A 221 5.26 6.63 1.82
CA PHE A 221 4.77 7.21 3.07
C PHE A 221 5.46 6.63 4.30
N LEU A 222 5.53 7.44 5.35
CA LEU A 222 5.85 7.03 6.71
C LEU A 222 4.56 6.61 7.39
N ASP A 223 4.49 5.36 7.84
CA ASP A 223 3.45 4.90 8.75
C ASP A 223 3.89 5.05 10.20
N HIS A 224 2.90 5.28 11.06
CA HIS A 224 3.06 5.32 12.50
C HIS A 224 1.86 4.64 13.12
N PHE A 225 2.07 3.44 13.63
CA PHE A 225 1.08 2.66 14.33
C PHE A 225 1.24 2.85 15.83
N ARG A 226 0.11 3.20 16.46
CA ARG A 226 -0.02 3.26 17.90
C ARG A 226 -1.09 2.26 18.33
N PRO A 227 -0.72 1.15 18.96
CA PRO A 227 -1.65 0.09 19.33
C PRO A 227 -2.60 0.50 20.45
N HIS A 228 -2.21 1.46 21.29
CA HIS A 228 -2.97 1.86 22.48
C HIS A 228 -3.27 3.36 22.46
N LEU A 229 -4.55 3.67 22.20
CA LEU A 229 -5.14 5.00 22.31
C LEU A 229 -6.24 4.98 23.37
N VAL A 230 -6.21 6.00 24.21
CA VAL A 230 -7.24 6.26 25.21
C VAL A 230 -8.08 7.44 24.73
N PHE A 231 -9.38 7.23 24.54
CA PHE A 231 -10.31 8.27 24.17
C PHE A 231 -11.08 8.76 25.41
N PRO A 232 -11.13 10.09 25.65
CA PRO A 232 -11.95 10.63 26.72
C PRO A 232 -13.43 10.34 26.43
N SER A 233 -14.14 9.78 27.41
CA SER A 233 -15.56 9.45 27.28
C SER A 233 -16.38 10.74 27.11
N PRO A 234 -17.22 10.86 26.05
CA PRO A 234 -18.01 12.06 25.81
C PRO A 234 -19.17 12.27 26.82
N LEU A 235 -19.39 11.31 27.73
CA LEU A 235 -20.45 11.34 28.75
C LEU A 235 -19.96 11.69 30.16
N SER A 236 -18.65 11.87 30.36
CA SER A 236 -18.06 12.09 31.68
C SER A 236 -18.07 13.57 32.11
N ASN A 237 -19.26 14.12 32.35
CA ASN A 237 -19.41 15.33 33.18
C ASN A 237 -19.64 14.98 34.67
N SER A 238 -19.62 13.70 35.04
CA SER A 238 -19.91 13.24 36.40
C SER A 238 -18.66 12.70 37.07
N LEU A 239 -18.34 13.23 38.24
CA LEU A 239 -17.09 13.04 38.99
C LEU A 239 -16.94 11.64 39.64
N VAL A 240 -17.71 10.63 39.20
CA VAL A 240 -17.88 9.38 39.97
C VAL A 240 -17.77 8.07 39.19
N ASP A 241 -17.48 8.08 37.89
CA ASP A 241 -17.14 6.83 37.17
C ASP A 241 -16.11 7.10 36.06
N ALA A 242 -14.85 7.20 36.47
CA ALA A 242 -13.69 7.32 35.57
C ALA A 242 -13.23 5.97 34.98
N SER A 243 -14.11 4.96 34.89
CA SER A 243 -13.71 3.58 34.58
C SER A 243 -13.96 3.11 33.15
N GLU A 244 -14.73 3.85 32.33
CA GLU A 244 -14.95 3.49 30.93
C GLU A 244 -14.20 4.43 29.98
N GLU A 245 -12.88 4.46 30.12
CA GLU A 245 -11.99 4.92 29.07
C GLU A 245 -12.15 4.02 27.84
N SER A 246 -12.60 4.61 26.74
CA SER A 246 -12.74 3.87 25.48
C SER A 246 -11.35 3.69 24.88
N SER A 247 -10.90 2.44 24.80
CA SER A 247 -9.61 2.09 24.20
C SER A 247 -9.70 1.91 22.69
N GLY A 248 -8.57 2.01 22.01
CA GLY A 248 -8.46 1.80 20.57
C GLY A 248 -7.04 1.90 20.06
N PHE A 249 -6.88 2.06 18.75
CA PHE A 249 -5.57 2.21 18.10
C PHE A 249 -5.65 3.21 16.95
N SER A 250 -4.49 3.70 16.50
CA SER A 250 -4.39 4.52 15.29
C SER A 250 -3.23 4.13 14.40
N ILE A 251 -3.40 4.37 13.10
CA ILE A 251 -2.35 4.29 12.10
C ILE A 251 -2.33 5.63 11.37
N VAL A 252 -1.26 6.39 11.51
CA VAL A 252 -1.05 7.66 10.80
C VAL A 252 -0.08 7.42 9.64
N MET A 253 -0.42 7.89 8.44
CA MET A 253 0.37 7.75 7.22
C MET A 253 0.67 9.14 6.66
N THR A 254 1.93 9.46 6.46
CA THR A 254 2.38 10.77 5.97
C THR A 254 3.23 10.60 4.72
N SER A 255 2.91 11.33 3.65
CA SER A 255 3.65 11.25 2.40
C SER A 255 5.14 11.57 2.59
N LEU A 256 5.99 10.77 1.94
CA LEU A 256 7.43 10.99 1.85
C LEU A 256 7.84 11.18 0.39
N PRO A 257 8.80 12.08 0.09
CA PRO A 257 9.35 12.21 -1.26
C PRO A 257 10.06 10.92 -1.73
N GLU A 258 9.85 10.51 -2.99
CA GLU A 258 10.52 9.33 -3.56
C GLU A 258 12.07 9.46 -3.58
N SER A 259 12.56 10.69 -3.52
CA SER A 259 13.99 11.02 -3.49
C SER A 259 14.66 10.65 -2.17
N GLU A 260 13.87 10.47 -1.11
CA GLU A 260 14.35 10.04 0.21
C GLU A 260 14.49 8.51 0.30
N LEU A 261 13.89 7.75 -0.63
CA LEU A 261 13.98 6.30 -0.66
C LEU A 261 15.14 5.85 -1.55
N LEU A 262 15.91 4.86 -1.08
CA LEU A 262 17.00 4.23 -1.83
C LEU A 262 16.58 2.93 -2.51
N ALA A 263 15.54 2.26 -2.00
CA ALA A 263 14.99 1.02 -2.53
C ALA A 263 13.45 0.98 -2.41
N GLY A 264 12.83 -0.09 -2.94
CA GLY A 264 11.40 -0.37 -2.75
C GLY A 264 10.42 0.51 -3.54
N LYS A 265 10.94 1.39 -4.40
CA LYS A 265 10.18 2.29 -5.29
C LYS A 265 10.08 1.77 -6.71
N MET A 266 9.06 2.20 -7.44
CA MET A 266 8.90 1.89 -8.85
C MET A 266 9.84 2.75 -9.72
N LYS A 267 10.06 2.29 -10.95
CA LYS A 267 10.78 3.10 -11.94
C LYS A 267 10.00 4.38 -12.23
N LYS A 268 10.62 5.55 -12.05
CA LYS A 268 9.99 6.88 -12.17
C LYS A 268 9.17 7.08 -13.45
N GLU A 269 9.58 6.53 -14.60
CA GLU A 269 8.84 6.72 -15.86
C GLU A 269 7.60 5.82 -15.98
N CYS A 270 7.41 4.88 -15.06
CA CYS A 270 6.29 3.94 -15.06
C CYS A 270 5.14 4.35 -14.13
N VAL A 271 5.40 5.27 -13.20
CA VAL A 271 4.42 5.73 -12.22
C VAL A 271 4.35 7.26 -12.15
N VAL A 272 3.29 7.77 -11.52
CA VAL A 272 3.22 9.12 -10.98
C VAL A 272 3.22 9.05 -9.46
N GLN A 273 3.99 9.93 -8.81
CA GLN A 273 4.12 9.95 -7.36
C GLN A 273 2.99 10.73 -6.70
N LEU A 274 2.27 10.07 -5.80
CA LEU A 274 1.30 10.69 -4.91
C LEU A 274 2.03 11.43 -3.79
N HIS A 275 1.52 12.60 -3.41
CA HIS A 275 2.21 13.53 -2.51
C HIS A 275 1.20 14.36 -1.71
N GLY A 276 1.70 15.08 -0.70
CA GLY A 276 0.89 16.01 0.08
C GLY A 276 -0.23 15.36 0.91
N ILE A 277 -0.26 14.03 1.00
CA ILE A 277 -1.28 13.28 1.75
C ILE A 277 -0.79 13.08 3.19
N VAL A 278 -1.65 13.43 4.15
CA VAL A 278 -1.62 12.94 5.53
C VAL A 278 -2.94 12.21 5.76
N ALA A 279 -2.88 10.96 6.16
CA ALA A 279 -4.05 10.11 6.37
C ALA A 279 -3.94 9.36 7.69
N ALA A 280 -5.06 9.00 8.29
CA ALA A 280 -5.11 8.24 9.52
C ALA A 280 -6.30 7.30 9.57
N TYR A 281 -6.06 6.07 10.03
CA TYR A 281 -7.10 5.20 10.56
C TYR A 281 -7.15 5.38 12.08
N VAL A 282 -8.33 5.56 12.62
CA VAL A 282 -8.59 5.61 14.06
C VAL A 282 -9.70 4.63 14.37
N VAL A 283 -9.39 3.64 15.20
CA VAL A 283 -10.30 2.58 15.58
C VAL A 283 -10.55 2.67 17.08
N GLN A 284 -11.83 2.76 17.45
CA GLN A 284 -12.26 2.98 18.83
C GLN A 284 -13.24 1.90 19.25
N ARG A 285 -13.05 1.29 20.42
CA ARG A 285 -14.02 0.36 21.01
C ARG A 285 -15.27 1.12 21.44
N LEU A 286 -16.44 0.68 20.99
CA LEU A 286 -17.70 1.26 21.42
C LEU A 286 -18.19 0.57 22.69
N PRO A 287 -18.83 1.32 23.61
CA PRO A 287 -19.42 0.73 24.80
C PRO A 287 -20.53 -0.27 24.41
N PRO A 288 -20.78 -1.29 25.23
CA PRO A 288 -21.91 -2.19 25.04
C PRO A 288 -23.21 -1.38 25.02
N THR A 289 -24.10 -1.64 24.05
CA THR A 289 -25.45 -1.04 24.07
C THR A 289 -26.47 -2.07 24.50
N VAL A 290 -27.49 -1.64 25.24
CA VAL A 290 -28.63 -2.49 25.62
C VAL A 290 -29.21 -3.16 24.37
N GLY A 291 -29.20 -4.49 24.33
CA GLY A 291 -29.70 -5.29 23.20
C GLY A 291 -28.63 -5.79 22.20
N CYS A 292 -27.40 -5.28 22.25
CA CYS A 292 -26.27 -5.81 21.48
C CYS A 292 -25.11 -6.15 22.42
N ARG A 293 -24.94 -7.46 22.69
CA ARG A 293 -23.82 -7.96 23.50
C ARG A 293 -22.52 -8.13 22.71
N ASP A 294 -22.62 -8.14 21.38
CA ASP A 294 -21.43 -8.34 20.54
C ASP A 294 -20.52 -7.10 20.59
N PRO A 295 -19.20 -7.31 20.62
CA PRO A 295 -18.24 -6.24 20.58
C PRO A 295 -18.38 -5.45 19.27
N ARG A 296 -18.24 -4.14 19.37
CA ARG A 296 -18.28 -3.23 18.23
C ARG A 296 -17.18 -2.21 18.32
N VAL A 297 -16.70 -1.83 17.15
CA VAL A 297 -15.69 -0.79 17.01
C VAL A 297 -16.18 0.25 16.01
N ARG A 298 -15.87 1.51 16.29
CA ARG A 298 -15.98 2.60 15.33
C ARG A 298 -14.67 2.71 14.59
N VAL A 299 -14.72 2.65 13.27
CA VAL A 299 -13.56 2.82 12.40
C VAL A 299 -13.73 4.13 11.65
N SER A 300 -12.73 5.01 11.77
CA SER A 300 -12.69 6.27 11.05
C SER A 300 -11.42 6.37 10.22
N PHE A 301 -11.55 6.83 8.99
CA PHE A 301 -10.45 7.23 8.14
C PHE A 301 -10.56 8.72 7.89
N HIS A 302 -9.54 9.45 8.31
CA HIS A 302 -9.42 10.89 8.06
C HIS A 302 -8.20 11.13 7.21
N ALA A 303 -8.32 11.97 6.20
CA ALA A 303 -7.17 12.34 5.41
C ALA A 303 -7.29 13.75 4.84
N THR A 304 -6.14 14.40 4.73
CA THR A 304 -5.96 15.71 4.12
C THR A 304 -4.95 15.62 3.00
N PHE A 305 -5.23 16.35 1.92
CA PHE A 305 -4.30 16.61 0.84
C PHE A 305 -4.05 18.11 0.75
N THR A 306 -2.77 18.48 0.84
CA THR A 306 -2.31 19.85 0.64
C THR A 306 -1.63 19.94 -0.72
N ALA A 307 -2.20 20.71 -1.63
CA ALA A 307 -1.66 20.90 -2.95
C ALA A 307 -0.37 21.74 -2.90
N SER A 308 0.60 21.39 -3.74
CA SER A 308 1.81 22.19 -3.93
C SER A 308 1.72 22.91 -5.27
N ASN A 309 2.04 24.21 -5.26
CA ASN A 309 2.03 25.04 -6.48
C ASN A 309 3.19 24.71 -7.43
N ASN A 310 4.26 24.09 -6.93
CA ASN A 310 5.48 23.81 -7.69
C ASN A 310 5.78 22.31 -7.69
N LEU A 311 5.04 21.56 -8.51
CA LEU A 311 5.21 20.11 -8.61
C LEU A 311 6.34 19.74 -9.57
N PRO A 312 7.35 18.96 -9.13
CA PRO A 312 8.35 18.41 -10.03
C PRO A 312 7.72 17.46 -11.05
N GLU A 313 8.38 17.27 -12.19
CA GLU A 313 7.96 16.27 -13.18
C GLU A 313 7.94 14.87 -12.56
N GLY A 314 6.82 14.16 -12.79
CA GLY A 314 6.58 12.81 -12.28
C GLY A 314 5.66 12.76 -11.06
N TYR A 315 5.29 13.90 -10.47
CA TYR A 315 4.30 13.97 -9.40
C TYR A 315 2.88 14.02 -9.97
N ALA A 316 1.94 13.42 -9.24
CA ALA A 316 0.53 13.39 -9.62
C ALA A 316 -0.13 14.77 -9.49
N ASP A 317 -1.03 15.09 -10.43
CA ASP A 317 -1.87 16.29 -10.32
C ASP A 317 -2.86 16.17 -9.15
N SER A 318 -3.35 17.31 -8.65
CA SER A 318 -4.26 17.38 -7.51
C SER A 318 -5.54 16.56 -7.71
N SER A 319 -6.00 16.39 -8.95
CA SER A 319 -7.19 15.61 -9.24
C SER A 319 -6.92 14.10 -9.19
N ILE A 320 -5.74 13.63 -9.60
CA ILE A 320 -5.29 12.23 -9.41
C ILE A 320 -5.17 11.94 -7.91
N VAL A 321 -4.51 12.82 -7.15
CA VAL A 321 -4.37 12.66 -5.69
C VAL A 321 -5.73 12.65 -5.00
N SER A 322 -6.61 13.59 -5.34
CA SER A 322 -7.99 13.66 -4.82
C SER A 322 -8.79 12.39 -5.14
N SER A 323 -8.71 11.91 -6.38
CA SER A 323 -9.39 10.67 -6.80
C SER A 323 -8.89 9.46 -6.01
N ARG A 324 -7.57 9.36 -5.80
CA ARG A 324 -7.00 8.29 -4.98
C ARG A 324 -7.44 8.40 -3.53
N LEU A 325 -7.40 9.59 -2.94
CA LEU A 325 -7.78 9.81 -1.55
C LEU A 325 -9.23 9.39 -1.27
N LEU A 326 -10.14 9.77 -2.17
CA LEU A 326 -11.54 9.34 -2.12
C LEU A 326 -11.68 7.82 -2.30
N SER A 327 -10.85 7.19 -3.14
CA SER A 327 -10.85 5.73 -3.30
C SER A 327 -10.36 5.01 -2.03
N LEU A 328 -9.33 5.53 -1.36
CA LEU A 328 -8.83 5.00 -0.09
C LEU A 328 -9.90 5.14 1.00
N ALA A 329 -10.51 6.32 1.13
CA ALA A 329 -11.60 6.57 2.07
C ALA A 329 -12.78 5.62 1.87
N LYS A 330 -13.16 5.38 0.61
CA LYS A 330 -14.21 4.42 0.27
C LYS A 330 -13.88 2.99 0.72
N SER A 331 -12.61 2.58 0.79
CA SER A 331 -12.25 1.17 1.07
C SER A 331 -12.74 0.65 2.42
N LEU A 332 -13.02 1.53 3.39
CA LEU A 332 -13.52 1.17 4.73
C LEU A 332 -14.80 0.33 4.69
N HIS A 333 -15.65 0.51 3.67
CA HIS A 333 -16.89 -0.24 3.53
C HIS A 333 -16.71 -1.75 3.40
N ARG A 334 -15.49 -2.20 3.11
CA ARG A 334 -15.15 -3.61 2.95
C ARG A 334 -14.83 -4.28 4.28
N LEU A 335 -14.55 -3.52 5.33
CA LEU A 335 -14.18 -4.06 6.64
C LEU A 335 -15.19 -5.07 7.20
N PRO A 336 -16.52 -4.82 7.20
CA PRO A 336 -17.47 -5.79 7.73
C PRO A 336 -17.36 -7.15 7.01
N THR A 337 -17.22 -7.13 5.69
CA THR A 337 -17.08 -8.36 4.89
C THR A 337 -15.75 -9.05 5.15
N LEU A 338 -14.64 -8.30 5.22
CA LEU A 338 -13.31 -8.87 5.45
C LEU A 338 -13.18 -9.47 6.86
N VAL A 339 -13.73 -8.80 7.88
CA VAL A 339 -13.79 -9.34 9.24
C VAL A 339 -14.62 -10.63 9.28
N GLN A 340 -15.78 -10.65 8.62
CA GLN A 340 -16.61 -11.85 8.57
C GLN A 340 -15.90 -13.01 7.85
N GLN A 341 -15.20 -12.73 6.74
CA GLN A 341 -14.41 -13.73 6.03
C GLN A 341 -13.30 -14.29 6.92
N ARG A 342 -12.56 -13.43 7.62
CA ARG A 342 -11.50 -13.84 8.54
C ARG A 342 -12.03 -14.73 9.67
N LYS A 343 -13.15 -14.36 10.29
CA LYS A 343 -13.81 -15.16 11.35
C LYS A 343 -14.20 -16.54 10.85
N ARG A 344 -14.80 -16.63 9.65
CA ARG A 344 -15.18 -17.92 9.03
C ARG A 344 -13.96 -18.80 8.75
N SER A 345 -12.89 -18.22 8.22
CA SER A 345 -11.64 -18.96 7.97
C SER A 345 -11.08 -19.57 9.26
N TYR A 346 -11.08 -18.81 10.37
CA TYR A 346 -10.60 -19.30 11.67
C TYR A 346 -11.47 -20.44 12.23
N SER A 347 -12.80 -20.29 12.13
CA SER A 347 -13.73 -21.35 12.56
C SER A 347 -13.60 -22.62 11.72
N GLN A 348 -13.35 -22.51 10.40
CA GLN A 348 -13.19 -23.67 9.51
C GLN A 348 -11.84 -24.37 9.71
N SER A 349 -10.76 -23.63 9.96
CA SER A 349 -9.45 -24.22 10.27
C SER A 349 -9.43 -24.98 11.59
N THR A 350 -10.34 -24.68 12.52
CA THR A 350 -10.47 -25.43 13.79
C THR A 350 -11.15 -26.80 13.61
N ILE A 351 -11.92 -27.00 12.53
CA ILE A 351 -12.58 -28.28 12.19
C ILE A 351 -11.69 -29.15 11.28
N GLN A 352 -10.76 -28.55 10.53
CA GLN A 352 -9.77 -29.24 9.69
C GLN A 352 -8.38 -29.32 10.36
N CYS A 353 -8.32 -29.63 11.65
CA CYS A 353 -7.07 -30.04 12.30
C CYS A 353 -6.79 -31.53 12.07
N SER A 354 -6.65 -31.93 10.81
CA SER A 354 -5.89 -33.13 10.44
C SER A 354 -5.45 -32.94 8.98
N TYR A 355 -4.16 -32.66 8.78
CA TYR A 355 -3.51 -32.46 7.49
C TYR A 355 -3.93 -31.22 6.68
N SER A 356 -3.49 -30.01 7.05
CA SER A 356 -2.99 -28.98 6.10
C SER A 356 -2.80 -27.61 6.76
N SER A 357 -1.58 -27.32 7.22
CA SER A 357 -1.13 -25.96 7.58
C SER A 357 -0.91 -25.05 6.34
N ARG A 358 -1.61 -25.31 5.23
CA ARG A 358 -1.33 -24.77 3.88
C ARG A 358 -2.24 -23.63 3.42
N SER A 359 -3.35 -23.36 4.10
CA SER A 359 -4.42 -22.49 3.58
C SER A 359 -4.03 -21.01 3.42
N GLY A 360 -3.21 -20.47 4.34
CA GLY A 360 -2.74 -19.08 4.25
C GLY A 360 -1.71 -18.86 3.13
N GLN A 361 -0.81 -19.83 2.94
CA GLN A 361 0.20 -19.79 1.89
C GLN A 361 -0.42 -20.01 0.50
N GLU A 362 -1.42 -20.89 0.38
CA GLU A 362 -2.12 -21.15 -0.88
C GLU A 362 -2.99 -19.95 -1.34
N GLN A 363 -3.62 -19.21 -0.42
CA GLN A 363 -4.34 -17.97 -0.76
C GLN A 363 -3.39 -16.87 -1.25
N TRP A 364 -2.27 -16.65 -0.54
CA TRP A 364 -1.23 -15.70 -0.96
C TRP A 364 -0.63 -16.09 -2.32
N GLU A 365 -0.26 -17.36 -2.52
CA GLU A 365 0.27 -17.83 -3.80
C GLU A 365 -0.72 -17.63 -4.94
N THR A 366 -2.02 -17.80 -4.70
CA THR A 366 -3.09 -17.56 -5.67
C THR A 366 -3.25 -16.07 -6.00
N GLN A 367 -3.18 -15.19 -5.00
CA GLN A 367 -3.30 -13.74 -5.17
C GLN A 367 -2.08 -13.16 -5.90
N VAL A 368 -0.87 -13.58 -5.51
CA VAL A 368 0.41 -13.26 -6.18
C VAL A 368 0.44 -13.78 -7.62
N ALA A 369 -0.15 -14.95 -7.89
CA ALA A 369 -0.23 -15.54 -9.22
C ALA A 369 -1.23 -14.84 -10.16
N SER A 370 -2.19 -14.08 -9.62
CA SER A 370 -3.24 -13.40 -10.40
C SER A 370 -2.80 -12.05 -11.01
N SER A 371 -1.71 -11.48 -10.52
CA SER A 371 -1.19 -10.20 -10.99
C SER A 371 -0.74 -10.26 -12.45
N SER A 372 -1.53 -9.66 -13.35
CA SER A 372 -1.19 -9.52 -14.77
C SER A 372 -0.21 -8.37 -15.02
N ARG A 373 0.52 -7.88 -14.02
CA ARG A 373 1.40 -6.72 -14.10
C ARG A 373 2.80 -7.06 -13.58
N CYS A 374 3.81 -6.38 -14.11
CA CYS A 374 5.17 -6.50 -13.61
C CYS A 374 5.29 -5.86 -12.22
N VAL A 375 5.82 -6.58 -11.24
CA VAL A 375 6.03 -6.06 -9.87
C VAL A 375 7.03 -4.90 -9.77
N ALA A 376 7.92 -4.73 -10.74
CA ALA A 376 8.97 -3.69 -10.68
C ALA A 376 8.69 -2.46 -11.56
N CYS A 377 7.80 -2.57 -12.55
CA CYS A 377 7.51 -1.46 -13.46
C CYS A 377 6.04 -1.33 -13.84
N THR A 378 5.16 -2.10 -13.18
CA THR A 378 3.69 -2.10 -13.32
C THR A 378 3.13 -2.34 -14.73
N LYS A 379 3.99 -2.55 -15.74
CA LYS A 379 3.62 -2.88 -17.12
C LYS A 379 2.75 -4.14 -17.16
N ARG A 380 1.64 -4.08 -17.90
CA ARG A 380 0.79 -5.25 -18.14
C ARG A 380 1.57 -6.34 -18.86
N LEU A 381 1.56 -7.54 -18.29
CA LEU A 381 2.14 -8.74 -18.85
C LEU A 381 1.08 -9.37 -19.75
N ARG A 382 1.36 -9.49 -21.06
CA ARG A 382 0.43 -10.16 -21.99
C ARG A 382 0.43 -11.66 -21.68
N MET A 383 -0.65 -12.13 -21.05
CA MET A 383 -0.86 -13.54 -20.68
C MET A 383 -1.36 -14.41 -21.86
N LYS A 384 -1.55 -13.84 -23.05
CA LYS A 384 -2.14 -14.55 -24.20
C LYS A 384 -1.09 -15.35 -24.97
N HIS A 385 -1.12 -16.67 -24.73
CA HIS A 385 -0.57 -17.79 -25.52
C HIS A 385 0.91 -18.17 -25.32
N LEU A 386 1.06 -19.39 -24.84
CA LEU A 386 2.24 -20.21 -24.54
C LEU A 386 3.22 -20.48 -25.71
N ILE A 387 3.27 -19.67 -26.77
CA ILE A 387 3.87 -20.11 -28.06
C ILE A 387 5.25 -19.49 -28.39
N ALA A 388 5.80 -18.55 -27.60
CA ALA A 388 7.16 -18.04 -27.84
C ALA A 388 8.06 -18.08 -26.58
N PRO A 389 9.21 -18.81 -26.58
CA PRO A 389 10.14 -18.92 -25.44
C PRO A 389 10.91 -17.67 -25.03
N THR A 390 11.00 -16.66 -25.90
CA THR A 390 12.14 -15.73 -25.85
C THR A 390 11.82 -14.31 -25.35
N ARG A 391 10.59 -14.03 -24.88
CA ARG A 391 10.23 -12.75 -24.20
C ARG A 391 9.36 -12.94 -22.96
N ARG A 392 9.58 -14.05 -22.24
CA ARG A 392 8.70 -14.52 -21.15
C ARG A 392 8.94 -13.72 -19.87
N SER A 393 7.88 -13.14 -19.30
CA SER A 393 7.89 -12.72 -17.91
C SER A 393 8.29 -13.89 -17.02
N LYS A 394 9.07 -13.65 -15.96
CA LYS A 394 9.46 -14.69 -15.02
C LYS A 394 8.92 -14.38 -13.63
N ARG A 395 8.71 -15.43 -12.82
CA ARG A 395 8.38 -15.32 -11.41
C ARG A 395 9.68 -15.06 -10.65
N CYS A 396 9.72 -14.02 -9.83
CA CYS A 396 10.83 -13.79 -8.91
C CYS A 396 10.80 -14.85 -7.82
N GLN A 397 11.94 -15.47 -7.52
CA GLN A 397 12.03 -16.49 -6.46
C GLN A 397 12.08 -15.90 -5.04
N ILE A 398 12.18 -14.57 -4.90
CA ILE A 398 12.13 -13.88 -3.61
C ILE A 398 10.68 -13.50 -3.29
N CYS A 399 10.10 -12.58 -4.06
CA CYS A 399 8.75 -12.07 -3.77
C CYS A 399 7.64 -12.90 -4.42
N MET A 400 7.96 -13.89 -5.26
CA MET A 400 6.99 -14.71 -5.99
C MET A 400 6.12 -13.96 -7.01
N TYR A 401 6.29 -12.65 -7.22
CA TYR A 401 5.58 -11.91 -8.26
C TYR A 401 6.21 -12.04 -9.63
N ARG A 402 5.43 -11.74 -10.67
CA ARG A 402 5.92 -11.72 -12.06
C ARG A 402 6.66 -10.43 -12.37
N ALA A 403 7.78 -10.56 -13.08
CA ALA A 403 8.55 -9.47 -13.64
C ALA A 403 8.64 -9.58 -15.16
N CYS A 404 8.57 -8.46 -15.87
CA CYS A 404 8.78 -8.43 -17.33
C CYS A 404 10.25 -8.67 -17.67
N ALA A 405 10.54 -8.99 -18.94
CA ALA A 405 11.88 -9.36 -19.39
C ALA A 405 12.98 -8.32 -19.09
N SER A 406 12.63 -7.03 -18.97
CA SER A 406 13.58 -5.96 -18.65
C SER A 406 13.72 -5.69 -17.13
N CYS A 407 13.01 -6.43 -16.30
CA CYS A 407 12.86 -6.17 -14.87
C CYS A 407 13.20 -7.40 -14.00
N TRP A 408 13.80 -8.43 -14.58
CA TRP A 408 14.40 -9.52 -13.82
C TRP A 408 15.82 -9.77 -14.30
N SER A 409 16.64 -10.27 -13.39
CA SER A 409 17.99 -10.73 -13.61
C SER A 409 18.15 -12.15 -13.07
N ASN A 410 19.22 -12.82 -13.50
CA ASN A 410 19.53 -14.18 -13.07
C ASN A 410 20.80 -14.11 -12.20
N GLU A 411 20.59 -14.17 -10.90
CA GLU A 411 21.65 -14.05 -9.90
C GLU A 411 22.18 -15.44 -9.53
N SER A 412 23.49 -15.54 -9.34
CA SER A 412 24.13 -16.73 -8.79
C SER A 412 24.05 -16.70 -7.26
N VAL A 413 23.47 -17.72 -6.65
CA VAL A 413 23.34 -17.85 -5.19
C VAL A 413 24.02 -19.14 -4.75
N GLU A 414 24.87 -19.06 -3.73
CA GLU A 414 25.47 -20.24 -3.12
C GLU A 414 24.44 -20.93 -2.22
N THR A 415 24.23 -22.21 -2.47
CA THR A 415 23.42 -23.08 -1.61
C THR A 415 24.24 -23.55 -0.42
N PHE A 416 23.57 -24.05 0.62
CA PHE A 416 24.22 -24.58 1.83
C PHE A 416 25.28 -25.66 1.54
N GLY A 417 25.13 -26.41 0.45
CA GLY A 417 26.11 -27.40 0.02
C GLY A 417 27.31 -26.82 -0.74
N GLY A 418 27.52 -25.49 -0.74
CA GLY A 418 28.56 -24.81 -1.51
C GLY A 418 28.34 -24.79 -3.02
N HIS A 419 27.18 -25.27 -3.50
CA HIS A 419 26.86 -25.28 -4.92
C HIS A 419 26.22 -23.96 -5.33
N THR A 420 26.70 -23.34 -6.40
CA THR A 420 26.08 -22.15 -6.96
C THR A 420 24.86 -22.53 -7.81
N THR A 421 23.67 -22.10 -7.39
CA THR A 421 22.43 -22.19 -8.17
C THR A 421 22.06 -20.84 -8.79
N ARG A 422 21.17 -20.88 -9.78
CA ARG A 422 20.71 -19.70 -10.51
C ARG A 422 19.33 -19.29 -10.03
N MET A 423 19.21 -18.06 -9.54
CA MET A 423 17.98 -17.51 -9.01
C MET A 423 17.45 -16.35 -9.88
N VAL A 424 16.17 -16.39 -10.23
CA VAL A 424 15.50 -15.28 -10.90
C VAL A 424 15.05 -14.24 -9.87
N VAL A 425 15.62 -13.05 -9.97
CA VAL A 425 15.35 -11.94 -9.06
C VAL A 425 14.73 -10.79 -9.83
N CYS A 426 13.62 -10.23 -9.35
CA CYS A 426 13.10 -9.00 -9.94
C CYS A 426 13.94 -7.80 -9.52
N ARG A 427 13.99 -6.76 -10.34
CA ARG A 427 14.75 -5.53 -10.06
C ARG A 427 14.48 -4.97 -8.66
N ARG A 428 13.22 -4.97 -8.22
CA ARG A 428 12.84 -4.47 -6.89
C ARG A 428 13.49 -5.27 -5.77
N CYS A 429 13.40 -6.61 -5.81
CA CYS A 429 14.06 -7.45 -4.82
C CYS A 429 15.57 -7.34 -4.91
N HIS A 430 16.12 -7.22 -6.12
CA HIS A 430 17.55 -7.00 -6.29
C HIS A 430 18.03 -5.69 -5.66
N GLU A 431 17.27 -4.59 -5.81
CA GLU A 431 17.56 -3.32 -5.14
C GLU A 431 17.36 -3.40 -3.62
N ASN A 432 16.45 -4.25 -3.14
CA ASN A 432 16.12 -4.38 -1.72
C ASN A 432 17.08 -5.29 -0.92
N PHE A 433 17.68 -6.29 -1.57
CA PHE A 433 18.62 -7.24 -0.95
C PHE A 433 20.09 -7.01 -1.40
N GLY A 434 20.33 -6.14 -2.38
CA GLY A 434 21.65 -5.90 -2.92
C GLY A 434 22.25 -7.11 -3.66
N THR A 435 23.53 -7.03 -4.01
CA THR A 435 24.24 -8.07 -4.79
C THR A 435 24.89 -9.15 -3.92
N ARG A 436 24.87 -9.03 -2.58
CA ARG A 436 25.67 -9.87 -1.67
C ARG A 436 24.88 -10.59 -0.57
N GLU A 437 23.59 -10.31 -0.40
CA GLU A 437 22.80 -10.85 0.72
C GLU A 437 21.82 -11.95 0.29
N TYR A 438 22.20 -12.83 -0.65
CA TYR A 438 21.33 -13.97 -1.01
C TYR A 438 21.67 -15.27 -0.24
N ALA A 439 22.73 -15.26 0.57
CA ALA A 439 23.22 -16.45 1.28
C ALA A 439 22.21 -17.06 2.28
N HIS A 440 21.24 -16.28 2.74
CA HIS A 440 20.20 -16.72 3.69
C HIS A 440 18.90 -17.16 3.01
N ILE A 441 18.84 -17.17 1.67
CA ILE A 441 17.64 -17.58 0.93
C ILE A 441 17.71 -19.08 0.66
N TYR A 442 16.87 -19.84 1.37
CA TYR A 442 16.72 -21.27 1.17
C TYR A 442 16.00 -21.57 -0.15
N VAL A 443 16.76 -21.92 -1.18
CA VAL A 443 16.20 -22.51 -2.41
C VAL A 443 16.08 -24.00 -2.17
N THR A 444 14.84 -24.49 -2.02
CA THR A 444 14.52 -25.92 -1.87
C THR A 444 14.45 -26.63 -3.22
#